data_AF-A0A858XPK9-F1
#
_entry.id   AF-A0A858XPK9-F1
#
_cell.length_a   1.000
_cell.length_b   1.000
_cell.length_c   1.000
_cell.angle_alpha   90.00
_cell.angle_beta   90.00
_cell.angle_gamma   90.00
#
_symmetry.space_group_name_H-M   'P 1'
#
loop_
_entity.id
_entity.type
_entity.pdbx_description
1 polymer ?
#
loop_
_entity_poly.entity_id
_entity_poly.type
_entity_poly.pdbx_seq_one_letter_code
_entity_poly.pdbx_strand_id
1 'polypeptide(L)'
;MIVEYKVLDSLHRPFHRPIWIVKWVCYFTLLRSKNPNEYILTKEKTIDFYFTMLGWLHTNYPQDNDGIPSKESVDEVWNYFLAIDINNRENRLREVLSKSRERGIETKIYSTYKACSYYLNLADDKLHFSDNSNNSQNWKPNQLTKAVLKSGISPTDRKIYIWHILQNDGHFFLSMCLLYKPIERYELKMESEIFKFMQRYYPMANFDYTKQSHSNYYVVRKRWIELLQVINEKGSLSRVLTSTIASDSSLEKVFCDIKSKVKEYILELRKRSNFIKQKKAFFAIYWKQIAKSEDKSNFVNLYDICKEMKMSYEKFQIFLMHFYQEERLVNNIFFINIVSTIEQRKRFYIGNAPVMKIKITKNYGI
;
A
#
# COMPACT_ATOMS: atom_id res chain seq x y z
N MET A 1 -9.72 19.51 -19.24
CA MET A 1 -8.31 19.12 -19.03
C MET A 1 -8.29 17.90 -18.13
N ILE A 2 -7.75 16.78 -18.59
CA ILE A 2 -7.44 15.65 -17.72
C ILE A 2 -6.20 16.06 -16.94
N VAL A 3 -6.31 16.23 -15.63
CA VAL A 3 -5.14 16.46 -14.77
C VAL A 3 -4.45 15.10 -14.64
N GLU A 4 -3.25 14.97 -15.21
CA GLU A 4 -2.48 13.74 -15.11
C GLU A 4 -1.78 13.68 -13.75
N TYR A 5 -2.32 12.88 -12.84
CA TYR A 5 -1.70 12.64 -11.54
C TYR A 5 -0.57 11.62 -11.68
N LYS A 6 0.64 11.99 -11.24
CA LYS A 6 1.79 11.08 -11.07
C LYS A 6 1.49 10.00 -10.02
N VAL A 7 0.94 8.88 -10.45
CA VAL A 7 0.64 7.71 -9.63
C VAL A 7 0.90 6.42 -10.42
N LEU A 8 1.71 5.54 -9.85
CA LEU A 8 1.97 4.23 -10.44
C LEU A 8 0.81 3.27 -10.19
N ASP A 9 0.23 2.78 -11.27
CA ASP A 9 -0.72 1.70 -11.28
C ASP A 9 -0.01 0.33 -11.16
N SER A 10 -0.80 -0.74 -11.06
CA SER A 10 -0.36 -2.13 -11.25
C SER A 10 0.95 -2.52 -10.52
N LEU A 11 1.07 -2.21 -9.22
CA LEU A 11 2.21 -2.65 -8.41
C LEU A 11 1.98 -4.06 -7.85
N HIS A 12 2.82 -5.02 -8.23
CA HIS A 12 2.76 -6.39 -7.78
C HIS A 12 3.52 -6.60 -6.47
N ARG A 13 2.78 -6.94 -5.42
CA ARG A 13 3.37 -7.52 -4.21
C ARG A 13 3.66 -9.02 -4.43
N PRO A 14 4.77 -9.56 -3.90
CA PRO A 14 5.83 -8.84 -3.18
C PRO A 14 6.92 -8.27 -4.10
N PHE A 15 6.92 -8.55 -5.41
CA PHE A 15 8.05 -8.30 -6.32
C PHE A 15 8.47 -6.84 -6.51
N HIS A 16 7.60 -5.85 -6.32
CA HIS A 16 8.01 -4.44 -6.40
C HIS A 16 8.53 -3.86 -5.09
N ARG A 17 8.51 -4.61 -3.98
CA ARG A 17 8.98 -4.14 -2.66
C ARG A 17 10.48 -3.81 -2.60
N PRO A 18 11.41 -4.63 -3.16
CA PRO A 18 12.84 -4.37 -3.05
C PRO A 18 13.29 -3.34 -4.10
N ILE A 19 13.08 -2.04 -3.84
CA ILE A 19 13.44 -0.97 -4.79
C ILE A 19 14.91 -1.00 -5.25
N TRP A 20 15.79 -1.56 -4.41
CA TRP A 20 17.21 -1.71 -4.72
C TRP A 20 17.49 -2.64 -5.91
N ILE A 21 16.55 -3.53 -6.28
CA ILE A 21 16.68 -4.45 -7.41
C ILE A 21 16.76 -3.69 -8.75
N VAL A 22 16.23 -2.47 -8.80
CA VAL A 22 16.31 -1.62 -10.00
C VAL A 22 17.75 -1.32 -10.39
N LYS A 23 18.65 -1.14 -9.41
CA LYS A 23 20.08 -0.96 -9.71
C LYS A 23 20.75 -2.23 -10.21
N TRP A 24 20.25 -3.42 -9.87
CA TRP A 24 20.71 -4.67 -10.50
C TRP A 24 20.33 -4.71 -11.97
N VAL A 25 19.10 -4.31 -12.31
CA VAL A 25 18.67 -4.18 -13.70
C VAL A 25 19.57 -3.21 -14.46
N CYS A 26 19.86 -2.02 -13.91
CA CYS A 26 20.77 -1.07 -14.55
C CYS A 26 22.20 -1.60 -14.68
N TYR A 27 22.69 -2.34 -13.69
CA TYR A 27 24.01 -2.96 -13.78
C TYR A 27 24.06 -4.06 -14.84
N PHE A 28 23.04 -4.91 -14.92
CA PHE A 28 22.90 -5.90 -15.99
C PHE A 28 22.90 -5.23 -17.36
N THR A 29 22.12 -4.17 -17.52
CA THR A 29 22.05 -3.41 -18.77
C THR A 29 23.41 -2.84 -19.18
N LEU A 30 24.19 -2.33 -18.22
CA LEU A 30 25.58 -1.88 -18.47
C LEU A 30 26.52 -3.03 -18.87
N LEU A 31 26.42 -4.18 -18.21
CA LEU A 31 27.24 -5.35 -18.54
C LEU A 31 26.90 -5.90 -19.92
N ARG A 32 25.61 -5.95 -20.25
CA ARG A 32 25.10 -6.34 -21.56
C ARG A 32 25.62 -5.44 -22.68
N SER A 33 25.71 -4.13 -22.46
CA SER A 33 26.23 -3.21 -23.48
C SER A 33 27.76 -3.29 -23.64
N LYS A 34 28.50 -3.52 -22.54
CA LYS A 34 29.97 -3.60 -22.57
C LYS A 34 30.52 -4.95 -23.02
N ASN A 35 29.86 -6.04 -22.63
CA ASN A 35 30.29 -7.41 -22.92
C ASN A 35 29.16 -8.21 -23.59
N PRO A 36 28.74 -7.86 -24.82
CA PRO A 36 27.62 -8.52 -25.49
C PRO A 36 27.74 -10.05 -25.54
N ASN A 37 28.95 -10.57 -25.80
CA ASN A 37 29.19 -12.01 -25.95
C ASN A 37 29.00 -12.81 -24.64
N GLU A 38 29.03 -12.16 -23.47
CA GLU A 38 28.87 -12.83 -22.17
C GLU A 38 27.42 -12.75 -21.66
N TYR A 39 26.70 -11.67 -22.00
CA TYR A 39 25.38 -11.36 -21.42
C TYR A 39 24.22 -11.35 -22.42
N ILE A 40 24.48 -11.44 -23.73
CA ILE A 40 23.45 -11.66 -24.75
C ILE A 40 23.45 -13.15 -25.07
N LEU A 41 22.66 -13.90 -24.30
CA LEU A 41 22.43 -15.33 -24.57
C LEU A 41 21.28 -15.52 -25.57
N THR A 42 20.35 -14.57 -25.61
CA THR A 42 19.11 -14.63 -26.39
C THR A 42 18.80 -13.28 -27.02
N LYS A 43 17.79 -13.25 -27.90
CA LYS A 43 17.26 -11.98 -28.45
C LYS A 43 16.43 -11.19 -27.43
N GLU A 44 16.03 -11.81 -26.31
CA GLU A 44 15.08 -11.22 -25.35
C GLU A 44 15.76 -10.77 -24.05
N LYS A 45 15.65 -9.46 -23.74
CA LYS A 45 16.24 -8.87 -22.52
C LYS A 45 15.80 -9.55 -21.23
N THR A 46 14.53 -9.97 -21.17
CA THR A 46 13.97 -10.65 -20.00
C THR A 46 14.58 -12.01 -19.75
N ILE A 47 14.86 -12.79 -20.80
CA ILE A 47 15.47 -14.11 -20.65
C ILE A 47 16.93 -13.98 -20.24
N ASP A 48 17.67 -13.06 -20.86
CA ASP A 48 19.07 -12.81 -20.49
C ASP A 48 19.21 -12.32 -19.04
N PHE A 49 18.34 -11.40 -18.62
CA PHE A 49 18.33 -10.95 -17.23
C PHE A 49 17.90 -12.06 -16.28
N TYR A 50 16.96 -12.93 -16.67
CA TYR A 50 16.51 -14.05 -15.84
C TYR A 50 17.66 -14.97 -15.46
N PHE A 51 18.45 -15.43 -16.44
CA PHE A 51 19.59 -16.31 -16.17
C PHE A 51 20.70 -15.60 -15.39
N THR A 52 20.94 -14.32 -15.71
CA THR A 52 21.91 -13.49 -14.97
C THR A 52 21.50 -13.33 -13.50
N MET A 53 20.24 -13.00 -13.26
CA MET A 53 19.66 -12.82 -11.93
C MET A 53 19.71 -14.11 -11.12
N LEU A 54 19.40 -15.26 -11.71
CA LEU A 54 19.52 -16.56 -11.03
C LEU A 54 20.96 -16.82 -10.56
N GLY A 55 21.95 -16.61 -11.44
CA GLY A 55 23.37 -16.77 -11.06
C GLY A 55 23.80 -15.81 -9.95
N TRP A 56 23.35 -14.56 -10.00
CA TRP A 56 23.62 -13.57 -8.96
C TRP A 56 22.97 -13.93 -7.62
N LEU A 57 21.71 -14.36 -7.62
CA LEU A 57 21.00 -14.76 -6.40
C LEU A 57 21.56 -16.05 -5.79
N HIS A 58 21.94 -17.02 -6.63
CA HIS A 58 22.58 -18.26 -6.17
C HIS A 58 23.91 -17.96 -5.45
N THR A 59 24.72 -17.06 -6.03
CA THR A 59 26.05 -16.72 -5.48
C THR A 59 25.97 -15.76 -4.30
N ASN A 60 25.06 -14.78 -4.33
CA ASN A 60 24.98 -13.67 -3.37
C ASN A 60 23.53 -13.42 -2.96
N TYR A 61 22.92 -14.38 -2.29
CA TYR A 61 21.54 -14.22 -1.84
C TYR A 61 21.40 -13.04 -0.86
N PRO A 62 20.48 -12.09 -1.09
CA PRO A 62 20.39 -10.86 -0.31
C PRO A 62 19.88 -11.11 1.11
N GLN A 63 20.34 -10.28 2.06
CA GLN A 63 19.85 -10.31 3.44
C GLN A 63 18.41 -9.80 3.54
N ASP A 64 18.09 -8.74 2.79
CA ASP A 64 16.71 -8.32 2.58
C ASP A 64 16.13 -9.14 1.43
N ASN A 65 15.30 -10.14 1.75
CA ASN A 65 14.71 -11.06 0.79
C ASN A 65 13.21 -10.81 0.54
N ASP A 66 12.64 -9.72 1.08
CA ASP A 66 11.23 -9.39 0.85
C ASP A 66 11.00 -9.03 -0.62
N GLY A 67 10.22 -9.86 -1.31
CA GLY A 67 9.97 -9.73 -2.74
C GLY A 67 11.02 -10.36 -3.63
N ILE A 68 11.97 -11.12 -3.07
CA ILE A 68 12.96 -11.94 -3.79
C ILE A 68 12.49 -13.41 -3.78
N PRO A 69 12.65 -14.19 -4.88
CA PRO A 69 12.36 -15.62 -4.85
C PRO A 69 13.12 -16.34 -3.74
N SER A 70 12.53 -17.37 -3.14
CA SER A 70 13.18 -18.08 -2.02
C SER A 70 14.52 -18.67 -2.45
N LYS A 71 15.49 -18.69 -1.54
CA LYS A 71 16.83 -19.24 -1.81
C LYS A 71 16.76 -20.67 -2.34
N GLU A 72 15.93 -21.51 -1.72
CA GLU A 72 15.65 -22.87 -2.20
C GLU A 72 15.17 -22.90 -3.66
N SER A 73 14.21 -22.04 -4.02
CA SER A 73 13.70 -22.00 -5.40
C SER A 73 14.77 -21.53 -6.37
N VAL A 74 15.59 -20.54 -5.98
CA VAL A 74 16.72 -20.07 -6.79
C VAL A 74 17.73 -21.20 -7.01
N ASP A 75 18.14 -21.87 -5.94
CA ASP A 75 19.18 -22.91 -5.98
C ASP A 75 18.72 -24.12 -6.81
N GLU A 76 17.49 -24.58 -6.64
CA GLU A 76 16.94 -25.68 -7.44
C GLU A 76 16.82 -25.32 -8.92
N VAL A 77 16.30 -24.13 -9.23
CA VAL A 77 16.15 -23.67 -10.61
C VAL A 77 17.52 -23.46 -11.27
N TRP A 78 18.48 -22.91 -10.54
CA TRP A 78 19.84 -22.73 -11.02
C TRP A 78 20.49 -24.08 -11.34
N ASN A 79 20.44 -25.04 -10.41
CA ASN A 79 20.99 -26.38 -10.61
C ASN A 79 20.29 -27.13 -11.76
N TYR A 80 18.98 -26.95 -11.91
CA TYR A 80 18.21 -27.51 -13.00
C TYR A 80 18.71 -27.04 -14.37
N PHE A 81 18.89 -25.72 -14.55
CA PHE A 81 19.41 -25.18 -15.81
C PHE A 81 20.92 -25.43 -15.99
N LEU A 82 21.69 -25.55 -14.91
CA LEU A 82 23.11 -25.92 -14.99
C LEU A 82 23.32 -27.29 -15.65
N ALA A 83 22.43 -28.25 -15.40
CA ALA A 83 22.46 -29.57 -16.02
C ALA A 83 22.07 -29.58 -17.52
N ILE A 84 21.60 -28.46 -18.06
CA ILE A 84 21.19 -28.30 -19.45
C ILE A 84 22.29 -27.55 -20.21
N ASP A 85 22.63 -28.05 -21.40
CA ASP A 85 23.53 -27.37 -22.33
C ASP A 85 23.11 -25.91 -22.55
N ILE A 86 24.07 -24.99 -22.56
CA ILE A 86 23.81 -23.55 -22.61
C ILE A 86 22.93 -23.16 -23.80
N ASN A 87 23.10 -23.81 -24.95
CA ASN A 87 22.35 -23.52 -26.17
C ASN A 87 20.87 -24.00 -26.09
N ASN A 88 20.55 -24.90 -25.16
CA ASN A 88 19.22 -25.47 -24.99
C ASN A 88 18.42 -24.84 -23.84
N ARG A 89 19.04 -24.01 -23.00
CA ARG A 89 18.40 -23.40 -21.82
C ARG A 89 17.23 -22.50 -22.19
N GLU A 90 17.36 -21.68 -23.25
CA GLU A 90 16.28 -20.81 -23.73
C GLU A 90 15.06 -21.63 -24.18
N ASN A 91 15.28 -22.64 -25.02
CA ASN A 91 14.21 -23.50 -25.52
C ASN A 91 13.47 -24.20 -24.38
N ARG A 92 14.20 -24.72 -23.40
CA ARG A 92 13.60 -25.35 -22.22
C ARG A 92 12.79 -24.34 -21.40
N LEU A 93 13.31 -23.13 -21.18
CA LEU A 93 12.55 -22.09 -20.49
C LEU A 93 11.25 -21.78 -21.22
N ARG A 94 11.28 -21.58 -22.55
CA ARG A 94 10.08 -21.31 -23.36
C ARG A 94 9.06 -22.44 -23.29
N GLU A 95 9.52 -23.69 -23.31
CA GLU A 95 8.66 -24.87 -23.14
C GLU A 95 7.95 -24.86 -21.78
N VAL A 96 8.68 -24.54 -20.70
CA VAL A 96 8.08 -24.40 -19.37
C VAL A 96 7.12 -23.22 -19.31
N LEU A 97 7.42 -22.13 -20.02
CA LEU A 97 6.58 -20.93 -20.06
C LEU A 97 5.26 -21.11 -20.84
N SER A 98 5.16 -22.09 -21.75
CA SER A 98 3.99 -22.33 -22.60
C SER A 98 2.95 -23.32 -22.05
N LYS A 99 3.27 -24.09 -21.00
CA LYS A 99 2.39 -25.14 -20.44
C LYS A 99 1.63 -24.70 -19.18
N SER A 100 0.46 -25.29 -18.91
CA SER A 100 -0.22 -25.21 -17.61
C SER A 100 0.51 -26.07 -16.57
N ARG A 101 0.68 -25.55 -15.35
CA ARG A 101 1.63 -26.13 -14.38
C ARG A 101 0.92 -26.60 -13.13
N GLU A 102 1.13 -27.86 -12.74
CA GLU A 102 0.41 -28.46 -11.62
C GLU A 102 1.23 -28.54 -10.32
N ARG A 103 2.56 -28.78 -10.37
CA ARG A 103 3.54 -28.75 -9.24
C ARG A 103 4.99 -28.96 -9.74
N GLY A 104 5.99 -28.69 -8.90
CA GLY A 104 7.39 -29.09 -9.10
C GLY A 104 8.34 -27.99 -9.59
N ILE A 105 9.47 -28.39 -10.18
CA ILE A 105 10.54 -27.47 -10.64
C ILE A 105 10.02 -26.44 -11.64
N GLU A 106 9.08 -26.82 -12.51
CA GLU A 106 8.48 -25.92 -13.51
C GLU A 106 7.68 -24.79 -12.87
N THR A 107 7.03 -25.03 -11.72
CA THR A 107 6.38 -23.97 -10.93
C THR A 107 7.41 -23.00 -10.36
N LYS A 108 8.55 -23.51 -9.87
CA LYS A 108 9.66 -22.69 -9.35
C LYS A 108 10.30 -21.85 -10.48
N ILE A 109 10.52 -22.44 -11.65
CA ILE A 109 10.97 -21.74 -12.87
C ILE A 109 10.01 -20.60 -13.22
N TYR A 110 8.70 -20.88 -13.29
CA TYR A 110 7.72 -19.84 -13.63
C TYR A 110 7.69 -18.70 -12.59
N SER A 111 7.70 -19.03 -11.31
CA SER A 111 7.66 -18.02 -10.24
C SER A 111 8.90 -17.11 -10.24
N THR A 112 10.09 -17.68 -10.46
CA THR A 112 11.36 -16.93 -10.53
C THR A 112 11.43 -16.08 -11.80
N TYR A 113 10.93 -16.59 -12.93
CA TYR A 113 10.83 -15.84 -14.18
C TYR A 113 9.84 -14.67 -14.07
N LYS A 114 8.69 -14.90 -13.43
CA LYS A 114 7.70 -13.85 -13.18
C LYS A 114 8.26 -12.73 -12.30
N ALA A 115 9.03 -13.07 -11.27
CA ALA A 115 9.72 -12.08 -10.44
C ALA A 115 10.69 -11.22 -11.27
N CYS A 116 11.52 -11.85 -12.10
CA CYS A 116 12.44 -11.19 -13.04
C CYS A 116 11.70 -10.17 -13.94
N SER A 117 10.58 -10.59 -14.55
CA SER A 117 9.75 -9.73 -15.40
C SER A 117 9.25 -8.50 -14.65
N TYR A 118 8.82 -8.64 -13.38
CA TYR A 118 8.41 -7.51 -12.56
C TYR A 118 9.55 -6.57 -12.18
N TYR A 119 10.77 -7.07 -11.96
CA TYR A 119 11.92 -6.21 -11.67
C TYR A 119 12.30 -5.35 -12.88
N LEU A 120 12.29 -5.94 -14.08
CA LEU A 120 12.52 -5.22 -15.33
C LEU A 120 11.43 -4.17 -15.56
N ASN A 121 10.16 -4.56 -15.45
CA ASN A 121 9.03 -3.64 -15.60
C ASN A 121 9.07 -2.49 -14.58
N LEU A 122 9.48 -2.77 -13.33
CA LEU A 122 9.65 -1.72 -12.33
C LEU A 122 10.76 -0.72 -12.73
N ALA A 123 11.90 -1.22 -13.20
CA ALA A 123 13.04 -0.40 -13.57
C ALA A 123 12.79 0.41 -14.85
N ASP A 124 12.30 -0.24 -15.91
CA ASP A 124 12.22 0.33 -17.24
C ASP A 124 10.89 1.07 -17.46
N ASP A 125 9.75 0.41 -17.23
CA ASP A 125 8.44 0.93 -17.62
C ASP A 125 7.80 1.82 -16.55
N LYS A 126 8.02 1.52 -15.27
CA LYS A 126 7.36 2.26 -14.18
C LYS A 126 8.20 3.42 -13.65
N LEU A 127 9.49 3.19 -13.43
CA LEU A 127 10.37 4.20 -12.84
C LEU A 127 11.35 4.81 -13.83
N HIS A 128 11.41 4.34 -15.08
CA HIS A 128 12.21 4.94 -16.16
C HIS A 128 13.69 5.14 -15.81
N PHE A 129 14.32 4.11 -15.22
CA PHE A 129 15.74 4.10 -14.90
C PHE A 129 16.66 3.82 -16.09
N SER A 130 16.11 3.19 -17.14
CA SER A 130 16.75 3.00 -18.44
C SER A 130 16.07 3.90 -19.47
N ASP A 131 16.83 4.46 -20.40
CA ASP A 131 16.23 5.14 -21.56
C ASP A 131 15.82 4.17 -22.68
N ASN A 132 15.18 4.70 -23.73
CA ASN A 132 14.73 3.93 -24.89
C ASN A 132 15.87 3.20 -25.63
N SER A 133 17.13 3.56 -25.36
CA SER A 133 18.33 2.90 -25.89
C SER A 133 18.97 1.92 -24.88
N ASN A 134 18.29 1.62 -23.78
CA ASN A 134 18.80 0.83 -22.66
C ASN A 134 20.11 1.40 -22.06
N ASN A 135 20.25 2.72 -21.93
CA ASN A 135 21.34 3.31 -21.16
C ASN A 135 20.86 3.72 -19.76
N SER A 136 21.67 3.43 -18.74
CA SER A 136 21.41 3.94 -17.39
C SER A 136 21.69 5.44 -17.35
N GLN A 137 20.65 6.24 -17.15
CA GLN A 137 20.81 7.71 -17.16
C GLN A 137 21.32 8.28 -15.83
N ASN A 138 21.27 7.49 -14.75
CA ASN A 138 21.31 8.03 -13.39
C ASN A 138 22.54 7.61 -12.60
N TRP A 139 23.14 6.48 -12.95
CA TRP A 139 24.40 6.02 -12.37
C TRP A 139 25.51 6.08 -13.40
N LYS A 140 26.64 6.65 -13.01
CA LYS A 140 27.87 6.57 -13.82
C LYS A 140 28.35 5.11 -13.87
N PRO A 141 29.02 4.67 -14.95
CA PRO A 141 29.51 3.29 -15.06
C PRO A 141 30.37 2.82 -13.88
N ASN A 142 31.13 3.72 -13.26
CA ASN A 142 31.95 3.40 -12.07
C ASN A 142 31.13 3.23 -10.77
N GLN A 143 29.85 3.58 -10.77
CA GLN A 143 28.90 3.37 -9.66
C GLN A 143 28.10 2.06 -9.79
N LEU A 144 28.19 1.41 -10.95
CA LEU A 144 27.57 0.14 -11.29
C LEU A 144 28.64 -0.96 -11.32
N THR A 145 29.09 -1.37 -10.13
CA THR A 145 30.09 -2.43 -9.95
C THR A 145 29.47 -3.65 -9.29
N LYS A 146 30.18 -4.78 -9.21
CA LYS A 146 29.68 -6.01 -8.56
C LYS A 146 29.18 -5.81 -7.12
N ALA A 147 29.64 -4.75 -6.43
CA ALA A 147 29.16 -4.39 -5.09
C ALA A 147 27.66 -4.03 -5.04
N VAL A 148 27.04 -3.67 -6.17
CA VAL A 148 25.60 -3.38 -6.27
C VAL A 148 24.72 -4.61 -6.03
N LEU A 149 25.29 -5.82 -6.12
CA LEU A 149 24.60 -7.08 -5.85
C LEU A 149 24.30 -7.30 -4.35
N LYS A 150 24.59 -6.31 -3.50
CA LYS A 150 24.16 -6.28 -2.11
C LYS A 150 22.81 -5.56 -2.02
N SER A 151 21.94 -5.98 -1.12
CA SER A 151 20.62 -5.34 -0.89
C SER A 151 20.68 -3.99 -0.15
N GLY A 152 21.84 -3.34 -0.12
CA GLY A 152 22.05 -2.07 0.58
C GLY A 152 21.78 -0.85 -0.30
N ILE A 153 21.24 0.22 0.30
CA ILE A 153 21.00 1.50 -0.40
C ILE A 153 21.94 2.55 0.18
N SER A 154 22.91 2.99 -0.62
CA SER A 154 23.81 4.09 -0.25
C SER A 154 23.07 5.43 -0.19
N PRO A 155 23.60 6.45 0.52
CA PRO A 155 23.00 7.78 0.54
C PRO A 155 22.81 8.40 -0.86
N THR A 156 23.77 8.17 -1.77
CA THR A 156 23.69 8.63 -3.16
C THR A 156 22.58 7.92 -3.93
N ASP A 157 22.50 6.58 -3.81
CA ASP A 157 21.47 5.78 -4.49
C ASP A 157 20.07 6.16 -3.99
N ARG A 158 19.94 6.41 -2.68
CA ARG A 158 18.69 6.85 -2.06
C ARG A 158 18.13 8.10 -2.73
N LYS A 159 18.97 9.11 -3.00
CA LYS A 159 18.54 10.33 -3.68
C LYS A 159 18.01 10.04 -5.08
N ILE A 160 18.69 9.16 -5.82
CA ILE A 160 18.28 8.75 -7.17
C ILE A 160 16.94 8.02 -7.13
N TYR A 161 16.77 7.03 -6.24
CA TYR A 161 15.49 6.32 -6.08
C TYR A 161 14.34 7.25 -5.74
N ILE A 162 14.54 8.16 -4.78
CA ILE A 162 13.53 9.14 -4.39
C ILE A 162 13.14 9.99 -5.59
N TRP A 163 14.11 10.51 -6.34
CA TRP A 163 13.81 11.37 -7.49
C TRP A 163 12.91 10.66 -8.51
N HIS A 164 13.24 9.44 -8.91
CA HIS A 164 12.44 8.64 -9.85
C HIS A 164 11.05 8.29 -9.32
N ILE A 165 10.94 7.93 -8.04
CA ILE A 165 9.64 7.70 -7.40
C ILE A 165 8.80 8.97 -7.42
N LEU A 166 9.39 10.14 -7.14
CA LEU A 166 8.64 11.40 -7.14
C LEU A 166 8.19 11.82 -8.54
N GLN A 167 8.97 11.53 -9.58
CA GLN A 167 8.60 11.82 -10.95
C GLN A 167 7.41 10.99 -11.44
N ASN A 168 7.30 9.73 -11.01
CA ASN A 168 6.33 8.79 -11.56
C ASN A 168 5.18 8.46 -10.59
N ASP A 169 5.39 8.64 -9.29
CA ASP A 169 4.46 8.27 -8.22
C ASP A 169 4.29 9.37 -7.14
N GLY A 170 4.70 10.60 -7.45
CA GLY A 170 4.79 11.70 -6.49
C GLY A 170 3.51 11.95 -5.70
N HIS A 171 2.33 11.86 -6.32
CA HIS A 171 1.07 12.13 -5.63
C HIS A 171 0.78 11.09 -4.54
N PHE A 172 0.89 9.81 -4.84
CA PHE A 172 0.62 8.76 -3.85
C PHE A 172 1.74 8.70 -2.81
N PHE A 173 3.00 8.66 -3.26
CA PHE A 173 4.15 8.49 -2.39
C PHE A 173 4.27 9.63 -1.36
N LEU A 174 4.15 10.89 -1.79
CA LEU A 174 4.21 12.04 -0.87
C LEU A 174 2.99 12.13 0.03
N SER A 175 1.80 11.74 -0.46
CA SER A 175 0.59 11.67 0.38
C SER A 175 0.81 10.71 1.56
N MET A 176 1.38 9.52 1.29
CA MET A 176 1.76 8.58 2.34
C MET A 176 2.76 9.20 3.33
N CYS A 177 3.77 9.90 2.82
CA CYS A 177 4.78 10.53 3.67
C CYS A 177 4.20 11.62 4.58
N LEU A 178 3.33 12.49 4.03
CA LEU A 178 2.77 13.64 4.74
C LEU A 178 1.64 13.26 5.71
N LEU A 179 0.87 12.23 5.38
CA LEU A 179 -0.24 11.77 6.22
C LEU A 179 0.19 10.79 7.31
N TYR A 180 1.41 10.23 7.24
CA TYR A 180 1.94 9.27 8.22
C TYR A 180 1.69 9.73 9.67
N LYS A 181 2.25 10.88 10.01
CA LYS A 181 2.19 11.43 11.37
C LYS A 181 0.78 11.85 11.80
N PRO A 182 -0.01 12.58 10.98
CA PRO A 182 -1.40 12.87 11.31
C PRO A 182 -2.25 11.63 11.56
N ILE A 183 -2.14 10.58 10.73
CA ILE A 183 -2.92 9.36 10.87
C ILE A 183 -2.52 8.60 12.14
N GLU A 184 -1.22 8.43 12.39
CA GLU A 184 -0.72 7.81 13.64
C GLU A 184 -1.23 8.54 14.87
N ARG A 185 -1.13 9.88 14.90
CA ARG A 185 -1.59 10.71 16.02
C ARG A 185 -3.07 10.46 16.36
N TYR A 186 -3.88 10.16 15.36
CA TYR A 186 -5.31 9.93 15.52
C TYR A 186 -5.68 8.44 15.66
N GLU A 187 -4.69 7.53 15.71
CA GLU A 187 -4.86 6.08 15.84
C GLU A 187 -5.77 5.49 14.75
N LEU A 188 -5.68 6.04 13.53
CA LEU A 188 -6.48 5.59 12.39
C LEU A 188 -5.73 4.56 11.55
N LYS A 189 -6.46 3.71 10.83
CA LYS A 189 -5.84 2.72 9.92
C LYS A 189 -5.21 3.44 8.73
N MET A 190 -3.88 3.48 8.69
CA MET A 190 -3.08 4.19 7.67
C MET A 190 -3.55 3.91 6.24
N GLU A 191 -3.59 2.64 5.85
CA GLU A 191 -4.05 2.19 4.54
C GLU A 191 -5.40 2.82 4.15
N SER A 192 -6.41 2.70 5.02
CA SER A 192 -7.76 3.23 4.78
C SER A 192 -7.77 4.73 4.57
N GLU A 193 -7.06 5.48 5.41
CA GLU A 193 -7.10 6.94 5.36
C GLU A 193 -6.30 7.50 4.17
N ILE A 194 -5.19 6.85 3.78
CA ILE A 194 -4.48 7.19 2.53
C ILE A 194 -5.41 6.99 1.33
N PHE A 195 -6.15 5.88 1.25
CA PHE A 195 -7.05 5.65 0.13
C PHE A 195 -8.18 6.67 0.05
N LYS A 196 -8.84 6.95 1.19
CA LYS A 196 -9.89 7.97 1.24
C LYS A 196 -9.35 9.36 0.86
N PHE A 197 -8.09 9.66 1.19
CA PHE A 197 -7.44 10.90 0.78
C PHE A 197 -7.21 10.93 -0.74
N MET A 198 -6.61 9.87 -1.30
CA MET A 198 -6.34 9.77 -2.74
C MET A 198 -7.63 9.83 -3.56
N GLN A 199 -8.68 9.10 -3.18
CA GLN A 199 -9.97 9.13 -3.86
C GLN A 199 -10.61 10.52 -3.88
N ARG A 200 -10.41 11.30 -2.82
CA ARG A 200 -11.00 12.63 -2.71
C ARG A 200 -10.27 13.69 -3.54
N TYR A 201 -8.95 13.72 -3.44
CA TYR A 201 -8.14 14.82 -3.97
C TYR A 201 -7.46 14.48 -5.30
N TYR A 202 -7.25 13.20 -5.56
CA TYR A 202 -6.57 12.67 -6.74
C TYR A 202 -7.37 11.50 -7.34
N PRO A 203 -8.65 11.71 -7.74
CA PRO A 203 -9.48 10.64 -8.27
C PRO A 203 -8.90 10.13 -9.59
N MET A 204 -8.62 8.83 -9.66
CA MET A 204 -8.05 8.17 -10.83
C MET A 204 -9.11 7.26 -11.47
N ALA A 205 -9.45 7.52 -12.74
CA ALA A 205 -10.54 6.85 -13.45
C ALA A 205 -10.33 5.33 -13.65
N ASN A 206 -9.08 4.90 -13.86
CA ASN A 206 -8.74 3.50 -14.17
C ASN A 206 -8.34 2.68 -12.94
N PHE A 207 -8.48 3.26 -11.75
CA PHE A 207 -8.10 2.60 -10.51
C PHE A 207 -9.34 1.86 -9.99
N ASP A 208 -9.58 0.64 -10.47
CA ASP A 208 -10.71 -0.16 -10.02
C ASP A 208 -10.42 -0.72 -8.61
N TYR A 209 -10.91 0.06 -7.64
CA TYR A 209 -10.70 -0.06 -6.20
C TYR A 209 -11.43 -1.29 -5.61
N THR A 210 -11.11 -2.50 -6.08
CA THR A 210 -11.51 -3.69 -5.33
C THR A 210 -10.68 -3.75 -4.04
N LYS A 211 -11.32 -4.02 -2.89
CA LYS A 211 -10.66 -4.01 -1.57
C LYS A 211 -9.36 -4.84 -1.51
N GLN A 212 -9.22 -5.87 -2.34
CA GLN A 212 -8.04 -6.74 -2.38
C GLN A 212 -6.83 -6.10 -3.08
N SER A 213 -7.01 -5.26 -4.11
CA SER A 213 -5.92 -4.58 -4.81
C SER A 213 -5.38 -3.38 -4.03
N HIS A 214 -6.18 -2.75 -3.17
CA HIS A 214 -5.78 -1.62 -2.30
C HIS A 214 -4.51 -1.92 -1.51
N SER A 215 -4.50 -3.07 -0.85
CA SER A 215 -3.39 -3.46 0.00
C SER A 215 -2.08 -3.63 -0.78
N ASN A 216 -2.12 -3.91 -2.09
CA ASN A 216 -0.91 -3.97 -2.92
C ASN A 216 -0.25 -2.59 -3.04
N TYR A 217 -1.04 -1.57 -3.37
CA TYR A 217 -0.53 -0.22 -3.62
C TYR A 217 0.07 0.42 -2.37
N TYR A 218 -0.55 0.18 -1.21
CA TYR A 218 -0.07 0.69 0.06
C TYR A 218 1.22 -0.03 0.52
N VAL A 219 1.24 -1.37 0.47
CA VAL A 219 2.35 -2.14 1.06
C VAL A 219 3.66 -1.94 0.32
N VAL A 220 3.66 -1.86 -1.01
CA VAL A 220 4.88 -1.62 -1.79
C VAL A 220 5.47 -0.25 -1.46
N ARG A 221 4.66 0.81 -1.47
CA ARG A 221 5.11 2.18 -1.15
C ARG A 221 5.54 2.32 0.30
N LYS A 222 4.84 1.66 1.24
CA LYS A 222 5.27 1.59 2.65
C LYS A 222 6.68 1.00 2.75
N ARG A 223 6.94 -0.10 2.04
CA ARG A 223 8.28 -0.71 2.02
C ARG A 223 9.33 0.23 1.43
N TRP A 224 9.00 0.96 0.36
CA TRP A 224 9.91 1.98 -0.19
C TRP A 224 10.20 3.10 0.81
N ILE A 225 9.18 3.58 1.54
CA ILE A 225 9.35 4.60 2.57
C ILE A 225 10.33 4.12 3.66
N GLU A 226 10.21 2.87 4.09
CA GLU A 226 11.08 2.24 5.09
C GLU A 226 12.51 2.07 4.55
N LEU A 227 12.68 1.47 3.36
CA LEU A 227 13.99 1.22 2.75
C LEU A 227 14.76 2.50 2.45
N LEU A 228 14.06 3.52 1.97
CA LEU A 228 14.65 4.82 1.63
C LEU A 228 14.74 5.75 2.85
N GLN A 229 14.21 5.35 4.00
CA GLN A 229 14.22 6.11 5.26
C GLN A 229 13.74 7.56 5.05
N VAL A 230 12.68 7.73 4.25
CA VAL A 230 12.20 9.07 3.87
C VAL A 230 11.39 9.75 4.98
N ILE A 231 10.95 8.98 5.97
CA ILE A 231 10.34 9.44 7.21
C ILE A 231 11.24 8.99 8.36
N ASN A 232 11.50 9.87 9.33
CA ASN A 232 12.24 9.53 10.53
C ASN A 232 11.33 8.93 11.62
N GLU A 233 11.92 8.48 12.72
CA GLU A 233 11.21 7.89 13.87
C GLU A 233 10.13 8.81 14.48
N LYS A 234 10.25 10.13 14.29
CA LYS A 234 9.28 11.13 14.77
C LYS A 234 8.15 11.42 13.77
N GLY A 235 8.09 10.66 12.67
CA GLY A 235 7.12 10.84 11.59
C GLY A 235 7.38 12.07 10.71
N SER A 236 8.57 12.65 10.75
CA SER A 236 8.94 13.83 9.96
C SER A 236 9.70 13.45 8.69
N LEU A 237 9.53 14.23 7.62
CA LEU A 237 10.24 14.02 6.36
C LEU A 237 11.75 14.15 6.54
N SER A 238 12.51 13.24 5.93
CA SER A 238 13.97 13.25 5.94
C SER A 238 14.54 14.42 5.13
N ARG A 239 15.77 14.84 5.47
CA ARG A 239 16.51 15.86 4.71
C ARG A 239 16.77 15.45 3.26
N VAL A 240 17.00 14.16 3.01
CA VAL A 240 17.22 13.63 1.65
C VAL A 240 15.96 13.80 0.81
N LEU A 241 14.78 13.48 1.35
CA LEU A 241 13.52 13.71 0.65
C LEU A 241 13.29 15.19 0.36
N THR A 242 13.41 16.07 1.36
CA THR A 242 13.14 17.51 1.19
C THR A 242 14.11 18.18 0.23
N SER A 243 15.40 17.85 0.29
CA SER A 243 16.41 18.34 -0.67
C SER A 243 16.19 17.82 -2.09
N THR A 244 15.65 16.61 -2.26
CA THR A 244 15.30 16.08 -3.58
C THR A 244 14.11 16.83 -4.17
N ILE A 245 13.08 17.09 -3.36
CA ILE A 245 11.91 17.89 -3.78
C ILE A 245 12.35 19.30 -4.20
N ALA A 246 13.19 19.96 -3.39
CA ALA A 246 13.66 21.32 -3.67
C ALA A 246 14.61 21.41 -4.88
N SER A 247 15.12 20.29 -5.38
CA SER A 247 16.01 20.28 -6.55
C SER A 247 15.28 20.39 -7.90
N ASP A 248 13.96 20.26 -7.91
CA ASP A 248 13.14 20.29 -9.12
C ASP A 248 11.82 21.03 -8.85
N SER A 249 11.62 22.15 -9.56
CA SER A 249 10.43 23.00 -9.40
C SER A 249 9.11 22.26 -9.68
N SER A 250 9.12 21.23 -10.53
CA SER A 250 7.93 20.41 -10.80
C SER A 250 7.57 19.54 -9.60
N LEU A 251 8.58 18.98 -8.92
CA LEU A 251 8.40 18.20 -7.70
C LEU A 251 7.94 19.09 -6.54
N GLU A 252 8.49 20.30 -6.43
CA GLU A 252 8.07 21.27 -5.42
C GLU A 252 6.59 21.67 -5.58
N LYS A 253 6.12 21.89 -6.82
CA LYS A 253 4.70 22.16 -7.10
C LYS A 253 3.80 21.03 -6.62
N VAL A 254 4.14 19.78 -6.96
CA VAL A 254 3.39 18.59 -6.51
C VAL A 254 3.39 18.49 -5.00
N PHE A 255 4.53 18.69 -4.35
CA PHE A 255 4.63 18.66 -2.89
C PHE A 255 3.78 19.75 -2.21
N CYS A 256 3.80 20.98 -2.73
CA CYS A 256 3.02 22.09 -2.20
C CYS A 256 1.52 21.86 -2.34
N ASP A 257 1.07 21.33 -3.48
CA ASP A 257 -0.33 20.94 -3.70
C ASP A 257 -0.78 19.91 -2.65
N ILE A 258 -0.06 18.79 -2.55
CA ILE A 258 -0.40 17.72 -1.59
C ILE A 258 -0.38 18.24 -0.15
N LYS A 259 0.62 19.04 0.21
CA LYS A 259 0.71 19.65 1.53
C LYS A 259 -0.51 20.53 1.85
N SER A 260 -1.05 21.25 0.86
CA SER A 260 -2.28 22.03 1.05
C SER A 260 -3.49 21.13 1.32
N LYS A 261 -3.65 20.04 0.54
CA LYS A 261 -4.76 19.08 0.71
C LYS A 261 -4.67 18.32 2.02
N VAL A 262 -3.46 17.96 2.46
CA VAL A 262 -3.23 17.34 3.76
C VAL A 262 -3.67 18.26 4.90
N LYS A 263 -3.39 19.57 4.82
CA LYS A 263 -3.85 20.53 5.85
C LYS A 263 -5.38 20.53 5.98
N GLU A 264 -6.09 20.53 4.87
CA GLU A 264 -7.56 20.43 4.86
C GLU A 264 -8.02 19.09 5.47
N TYR A 265 -7.39 17.99 5.07
CA TYR A 265 -7.79 16.64 5.46
C TYR A 265 -7.58 16.32 6.94
N ILE A 266 -6.64 16.98 7.62
CA ILE A 266 -6.39 16.81 9.06
C ILE A 266 -7.67 17.03 9.90
N LEU A 267 -8.54 17.94 9.48
CA LEU A 267 -9.81 18.19 10.16
C LEU A 267 -10.74 16.97 10.09
N GLU A 268 -10.70 16.23 8.97
CA GLU A 268 -11.48 15.01 8.81
C GLU A 268 -10.93 13.86 9.62
N LEU A 269 -9.60 13.70 9.64
CA LEU A 269 -8.94 12.70 10.49
C LEU A 269 -9.36 12.90 11.96
N ARG A 270 -9.37 14.16 12.42
CA ARG A 270 -9.83 14.51 13.78
C ARG A 270 -11.29 14.11 14.01
N LYS A 271 -12.19 14.46 13.08
CA LYS A 271 -13.62 14.11 13.17
C LYS A 271 -13.82 12.60 13.22
N ARG A 272 -13.14 11.84 12.36
CA ARG A 272 -13.21 10.38 12.31
C ARG A 272 -12.67 9.72 13.57
N SER A 273 -11.53 10.17 14.07
CA SER A 273 -10.95 9.67 15.32
C SER A 273 -11.88 9.90 16.51
N ASN A 274 -12.43 11.10 16.62
CA ASN A 274 -13.44 11.42 17.65
C ASN A 274 -14.66 10.51 17.54
N PHE A 275 -15.18 10.32 16.32
CA PHE A 275 -16.33 9.45 16.10
C PHE A 275 -16.03 7.99 16.47
N ILE A 276 -14.86 7.45 16.11
CA ILE A 276 -14.45 6.09 16.50
C ILE A 276 -14.37 5.94 18.02
N LYS A 277 -13.82 6.93 18.72
CA LYS A 277 -13.76 6.94 20.20
C LYS A 277 -15.16 6.98 20.81
N GLN A 278 -16.04 7.83 20.29
CA GLN A 278 -17.44 7.91 20.71
C GLN A 278 -18.18 6.59 20.44
N LYS A 279 -17.96 5.97 19.28
CA LYS A 279 -18.54 4.67 18.91
C LYS A 279 -18.10 3.56 19.85
N LYS A 280 -16.81 3.47 20.17
CA LYS A 280 -16.29 2.51 21.16
C LYS A 280 -16.94 2.71 22.54
N ALA A 281 -17.04 3.97 22.99
CA ALA A 281 -17.70 4.30 24.25
C ALA A 281 -19.19 3.92 24.23
N PHE A 282 -19.90 4.21 23.13
CA PHE A 282 -21.30 3.87 22.96
C PHE A 282 -21.53 2.36 23.08
N PHE A 283 -20.73 1.53 22.39
CA PHE A 283 -20.83 0.07 22.52
C PHE A 283 -20.54 -0.40 23.95
N ALA A 284 -19.48 0.11 24.59
CA ALA A 284 -19.14 -0.27 25.96
C ALA A 284 -20.28 0.04 26.94
N ILE A 285 -20.88 1.22 26.82
CA ILE A 285 -22.02 1.64 27.64
C ILE A 285 -23.26 0.79 27.33
N TYR A 286 -23.57 0.56 26.06
CA TYR A 286 -24.68 -0.29 25.64
C TYR A 286 -24.59 -1.69 26.28
N TRP A 287 -23.44 -2.36 26.16
CA TRP A 287 -23.26 -3.70 26.72
C TRP A 287 -23.29 -3.71 28.26
N LYS A 288 -22.77 -2.66 28.89
CA LYS A 288 -22.88 -2.48 30.35
C LYS A 288 -24.33 -2.33 30.80
N GLN A 289 -25.16 -1.61 30.05
CA GLN A 289 -26.58 -1.44 30.37
C GLN A 289 -27.36 -2.75 30.17
N ILE A 290 -27.05 -3.50 29.10
CA ILE A 290 -27.62 -4.85 28.89
C ILE A 290 -27.30 -5.77 30.08
N ALA A 291 -26.05 -5.80 30.55
CA ALA A 291 -25.63 -6.66 31.66
C ALA A 291 -26.31 -6.32 33.00
N LYS A 292 -26.83 -5.09 33.15
CA LYS A 292 -27.56 -4.64 34.34
C LYS A 292 -29.08 -4.82 34.23
N SER A 293 -29.59 -5.06 33.03
CA SER A 293 -31.02 -5.12 32.77
C SER A 293 -31.58 -6.47 33.21
N GLU A 294 -32.61 -6.45 34.05
CA GLU A 294 -33.41 -7.64 34.38
C GLU A 294 -34.36 -8.03 33.22
N ASP A 295 -34.60 -7.10 32.28
CA ASP A 295 -35.45 -7.32 31.11
C ASP A 295 -34.71 -8.13 30.03
N LYS A 296 -35.28 -9.28 29.65
CA LYS A 296 -34.80 -10.19 28.60
C LYS A 296 -34.93 -9.62 27.18
N SER A 297 -35.65 -8.51 27.00
CA SER A 297 -35.89 -7.90 25.68
C SER A 297 -34.63 -7.32 25.03
N ASN A 298 -33.59 -7.03 25.83
CA ASN A 298 -32.31 -6.43 25.44
C ASN A 298 -32.45 -5.05 24.77
N PHE A 299 -33.47 -4.27 25.13
CA PHE A 299 -33.62 -2.88 24.70
C PHE A 299 -33.07 -1.92 25.76
N VAL A 300 -32.12 -1.07 25.37
CA VAL A 300 -31.51 -0.05 26.25
C VAL A 300 -32.10 1.32 25.94
N ASN A 301 -32.42 2.11 26.98
CA ASN A 301 -32.87 3.48 26.82
C ASN A 301 -31.74 4.39 26.32
N LEU A 302 -31.98 5.09 25.22
CA LEU A 302 -31.01 6.00 24.61
C LEU A 302 -30.63 7.17 25.53
N TYR A 303 -31.51 7.56 26.45
CA TYR A 303 -31.20 8.59 27.45
C TYR A 303 -30.15 8.13 28.47
N ASP A 304 -30.15 6.86 28.85
CA ASP A 304 -29.16 6.32 29.80
C ASP A 304 -27.78 6.30 29.14
N ILE A 305 -27.73 5.90 27.87
CA ILE A 305 -26.51 5.94 27.07
C ILE A 305 -26.04 7.40 26.87
N CYS A 306 -26.94 8.31 26.48
CA CYS A 306 -26.64 9.73 26.29
C CYS A 306 -26.06 10.38 27.55
N LYS A 307 -26.66 10.09 28.71
CA LYS A 307 -26.20 10.57 30.02
C LYS A 307 -24.82 10.03 30.37
N GLU A 308 -24.59 8.73 30.19
CA GLU A 308 -23.31 8.10 30.52
C GLU A 308 -22.19 8.52 29.55
N MET A 309 -22.52 8.79 28.28
CA MET A 309 -21.62 9.41 27.30
C MET A 309 -21.34 10.89 27.56
N LYS A 310 -22.06 11.53 28.50
CA LYS A 310 -21.97 12.96 28.82
C LYS A 310 -22.17 13.87 27.59
N MET A 311 -23.12 13.50 26.73
CA MET A 311 -23.46 14.27 25.53
C MET A 311 -24.72 15.10 25.76
N SER A 312 -24.78 16.29 25.14
CA SER A 312 -26.06 17.00 25.01
C SER A 312 -26.97 16.24 24.06
N TYR A 313 -28.27 16.50 24.16
CA TYR A 313 -29.27 15.89 23.29
C TYR A 313 -28.93 16.08 21.80
N GLU A 314 -28.56 17.30 21.38
CA GLU A 314 -28.26 17.64 19.99
C GLU A 314 -27.02 16.89 19.49
N LYS A 315 -25.96 16.83 20.31
CA LYS A 315 -24.73 16.11 19.97
C LYS A 315 -24.97 14.61 19.87
N PHE A 316 -25.74 14.05 20.79
CA PHE A 316 -26.07 12.63 20.79
C PHE A 316 -26.97 12.28 19.60
N GLN A 317 -27.93 13.14 19.24
CA GLN A 317 -28.77 12.97 18.05
C GLN A 317 -27.93 12.89 16.76
N ILE A 318 -26.97 13.80 16.58
CA ILE A 318 -26.06 13.79 15.42
C ILE A 318 -25.21 12.51 15.41
N PHE A 319 -24.63 12.15 16.56
CA PHE A 319 -23.85 10.93 16.71
C PHE A 319 -24.68 9.69 16.38
N LEU A 320 -25.91 9.59 16.89
CA LEU A 320 -26.80 8.44 16.73
C LEU A 320 -27.18 8.21 15.26
N MET A 321 -27.47 9.29 14.53
CA MET A 321 -27.72 9.20 13.09
C MET A 321 -26.51 8.67 12.34
N HIS A 322 -25.32 9.21 12.61
CA HIS A 322 -24.08 8.77 11.95
C HIS A 322 -23.72 7.32 12.32
N PHE A 323 -23.88 6.96 13.59
CA PHE A 323 -23.72 5.60 14.10
C PHE A 323 -24.62 4.61 13.35
N TYR A 324 -25.91 4.91 13.23
CA TYR A 324 -26.84 4.03 12.52
C TYR A 324 -26.45 3.85 11.05
N GLN A 325 -26.05 4.92 10.36
CA GLN A 325 -25.64 4.85 8.95
C GLN A 325 -24.42 3.95 8.73
N GLU A 326 -23.40 4.04 9.59
CA GLU A 326 -22.21 3.19 9.50
C GLU A 326 -22.49 1.73 9.92
N GLU A 327 -23.20 1.54 11.03
CA GLU A 327 -23.25 0.24 11.70
C GLU A 327 -24.39 -0.65 11.22
N ARG A 328 -25.44 -0.12 10.58
CA ARG A 328 -26.56 -0.94 10.05
C ARG A 328 -26.15 -1.96 8.99
N LEU A 329 -24.97 -1.78 8.38
CA LEU A 329 -24.42 -2.72 7.40
C LEU A 329 -23.71 -3.92 8.05
N VAL A 330 -23.34 -3.80 9.33
CA VAL A 330 -22.51 -4.78 10.05
C VAL A 330 -23.28 -5.39 11.24
N ASN A 331 -24.22 -4.66 11.80
CA ASN A 331 -25.02 -5.05 12.96
C ASN A 331 -26.51 -4.91 12.66
N ASN A 332 -27.29 -5.81 13.25
CA ASN A 332 -28.75 -5.70 13.26
C ASN A 332 -29.14 -4.73 14.38
N ILE A 333 -29.59 -3.53 13.98
CA ILE A 333 -29.94 -2.43 14.89
C ILE A 333 -31.45 -2.20 14.84
N PHE A 334 -32.10 -2.34 15.97
CA PHE A 334 -33.54 -2.13 16.14
C PHE A 334 -33.79 -0.94 17.04
N PHE A 335 -34.78 -0.13 16.67
CA PHE A 335 -35.24 0.99 17.49
C PHE A 335 -36.71 0.83 17.83
N ILE A 336 -37.08 1.20 19.05
CA ILE A 336 -38.47 1.25 19.48
C ILE A 336 -38.77 2.56 20.19
N ASN A 337 -40.02 2.96 20.08
CA ASN A 337 -40.60 4.13 20.74
C ASN A 337 -41.79 3.65 21.58
N ILE A 338 -41.53 2.84 22.61
CA ILE A 338 -42.61 2.41 23.51
C ILE A 338 -43.07 3.65 24.27
N VAL A 339 -44.30 4.07 23.98
CA VAL A 339 -45.02 5.15 24.62
C VAL A 339 -45.61 4.57 25.90
N SER A 340 -45.03 4.89 27.07
CA SER A 340 -45.89 4.98 28.25
C SER A 340 -46.60 6.33 28.15
N THR A 341 -47.91 6.36 28.42
CA THR A 341 -48.81 7.52 28.30
C THR A 341 -48.38 8.76 29.12
N ILE A 342 -47.24 8.70 29.82
CA ILE A 342 -46.71 9.71 30.76
C ILE A 342 -45.29 10.18 30.37
N GLU A 343 -44.61 9.58 29.37
CA GLU A 343 -43.20 9.89 29.09
C GLU A 343 -42.98 11.16 28.25
N GLN A 344 -42.83 12.31 28.92
CA GLN A 344 -42.65 13.66 28.34
C GLN A 344 -41.26 13.97 27.75
N ARG A 345 -40.30 13.02 27.78
CA ARG A 345 -38.92 13.28 27.31
C ARG A 345 -38.87 13.53 25.79
N LYS A 346 -38.00 14.43 25.33
CA LYS A 346 -37.77 14.69 23.90
C LYS A 346 -37.38 13.38 23.16
N ARG A 347 -37.95 13.10 21.99
CA ARG A 347 -37.65 11.85 21.25
C ARG A 347 -36.43 12.04 20.37
N PHE A 348 -35.49 11.08 20.37
CA PHE A 348 -34.44 11.01 19.36
C PHE A 348 -35.03 10.58 18.02
N TYR A 349 -34.30 10.76 16.91
CA TYR A 349 -34.79 10.44 15.57
C TYR A 349 -33.77 9.66 14.73
N ILE A 350 -34.27 8.70 13.95
CA ILE A 350 -33.52 8.06 12.86
C ILE A 350 -34.30 8.30 11.57
N GLY A 351 -33.78 9.18 10.70
CA GLY A 351 -34.60 9.74 9.62
C GLY A 351 -35.80 10.50 10.22
N ASN A 352 -37.01 10.13 9.82
CA ASN A 352 -38.24 10.73 10.36
C ASN A 352 -38.87 9.90 11.50
N ALA A 353 -38.27 8.77 11.89
CA ALA A 353 -38.84 7.88 12.91
C ALA A 353 -38.38 8.31 14.32
N PRO A 354 -39.30 8.60 15.26
CA PRO A 354 -38.96 8.86 16.66
C PRO A 354 -38.53 7.57 17.36
N VAL A 355 -37.50 7.64 18.22
CA VAL A 355 -36.91 6.49 18.90
C VAL A 355 -36.54 6.83 20.36
N MET A 356 -36.67 5.84 21.25
CA MET A 356 -36.35 5.98 22.68
C MET A 356 -35.45 4.87 23.20
N LYS A 357 -35.59 3.65 22.65
CA LYS A 357 -34.72 2.53 23.00
C LYS A 357 -34.08 1.94 21.76
N ILE A 358 -32.90 1.36 21.96
CA ILE A 358 -32.12 0.69 20.94
C ILE A 358 -31.81 -0.75 21.37
N LYS A 359 -31.79 -1.66 20.41
CA LYS A 359 -31.27 -3.01 20.55
C LYS A 359 -30.29 -3.27 19.41
N ILE A 360 -29.15 -3.84 19.75
CA ILE A 360 -28.09 -4.19 18.82
C ILE A 360 -27.80 -5.67 18.99
N THR A 361 -27.80 -6.37 17.86
CA THR A 361 -27.41 -7.77 17.78
C THR A 361 -26.38 -7.93 16.67
N LYS A 362 -25.42 -8.85 16.86
CA LYS A 362 -24.46 -9.16 15.81
C LYS A 362 -25.21 -9.67 14.58
N ASN A 363 -24.84 -9.19 13.41
CA ASN A 363 -25.34 -9.78 12.18
C ASN A 363 -24.60 -11.12 11.98
N TYR A 364 -25.32 -12.24 12.00
CA TYR A 364 -24.75 -13.57 11.70
C TYR A 364 -24.77 -13.87 10.19
N GLY A 365 -25.11 -12.88 9.35
CA GLY A 365 -25.10 -12.99 7.90
C GLY A 365 -23.81 -12.40 7.31
N ILE A 366 -23.04 -13.30 6.65
CA ILE A 366 -21.71 -13.19 6.02
C ILE A 366 -20.55 -13.60 6.93
#